data_AF-A0A1L9SSJ3-F1
#
_entry.id   AF-A0A1L9SSJ3-F1
#
_cell.length_a   1.000
_cell.length_b   1.000
_cell.length_c   1.000
_cell.angle_alpha   90.00
_cell.angle_beta   90.00
_cell.angle_gamma   90.00
#
_symmetry.space_group_name_H-M   'P 1'
#
loop_
_entity.id
_entity.type
_entity.pdbx_description
1 polymer ?
#
loop_
_entity_poly.entity_id
_entity_poly.type
_entity_poly.pdbx_seq_one_letter_code
_entity_poly.pdbx_strand_id
1 'polypeptide(L)'
;MSLQVNFSWRKDEVSISHEDQVIYTVSNHLKAPHLRFYKETKGGNKNDGMIGTSTFHLLSSSPEFTHHGRHGKLQSTSRWKMAYTHESYYLDSTHNHPTTMTWTSESGFKTWDFICLDERKQAVARFSANPWGIKKLGKIEFCIEDPLAREELILVGVTLYYCVLLCWT
;
A
#
# COMPACT_ATOMS: atom_id res chain seq x y z
N MET A 1 -4.20 -11.93 -10.30
CA MET A 1 -5.49 -11.19 -10.24
C MET A 1 -5.17 -9.70 -10.12
N SER A 2 -5.84 -8.81 -10.85
CA SER A 2 -5.55 -7.36 -10.83
C SER A 2 -6.68 -6.57 -10.17
N LEU A 3 -6.40 -5.77 -9.14
CA LEU A 3 -7.36 -4.84 -8.55
C LEU A 3 -7.12 -3.42 -9.09
N GLN A 4 -8.18 -2.71 -9.46
CA GLN A 4 -8.06 -1.32 -9.92
C GLN A 4 -8.10 -0.38 -8.71
N VAL A 5 -7.06 0.44 -8.55
CA VAL A 5 -6.98 1.42 -7.45
C VAL A 5 -7.57 2.73 -7.94
N ASN A 6 -8.89 2.79 -8.01
CA ASN A 6 -9.62 3.96 -8.49
C ASN A 6 -9.75 5.02 -7.39
N PHE A 7 -8.72 5.86 -7.28
CA PHE A 7 -8.70 6.97 -6.33
C PHE A 7 -9.67 8.09 -6.73
N SER A 8 -10.58 8.47 -5.84
CA SER A 8 -11.46 9.64 -6.00
C SER A 8 -11.11 10.70 -4.96
N TRP A 9 -10.35 11.72 -5.37
CA TRP A 9 -9.85 12.80 -4.50
C TRP A 9 -10.93 13.70 -3.87
N ARG A 10 -12.22 13.44 -4.13
CA ARG A 10 -13.31 14.38 -3.83
C ARG A 10 -13.70 14.51 -2.35
N LYS A 11 -13.19 13.69 -1.42
CA LYS A 11 -13.67 13.65 -0.01
C LYS A 11 -12.63 13.22 1.04
N ASP A 12 -11.33 13.45 0.83
CA ASP A 12 -10.25 12.93 1.71
C ASP A 12 -10.18 11.39 1.80
N GLU A 13 -10.91 10.68 0.94
CA GLU A 13 -10.98 9.22 0.91
C GLU A 13 -10.49 8.68 -0.44
N VAL A 14 -9.83 7.51 -0.39
CA VAL A 14 -9.38 6.73 -1.55
C VAL A 14 -10.22 5.49 -1.63
N SER A 15 -10.80 5.18 -2.78
CA SER A 15 -11.48 3.91 -2.98
C SER A 15 -10.60 2.96 -3.79
N ILE A 16 -10.69 1.67 -3.48
CA ILE A 16 -10.00 0.59 -4.19
C ILE A 16 -11.08 -0.38 -4.64
N SER A 17 -11.15 -0.64 -5.95
CA SER A 17 -12.28 -1.33 -6.56
C SER A 17 -11.84 -2.48 -7.45
N HIS A 18 -12.67 -3.51 -7.52
CA HIS A 18 -12.58 -4.57 -8.52
C HIS A 18 -13.87 -4.53 -9.34
N GLU A 19 -13.77 -4.45 -10.67
CA GLU A 19 -14.95 -4.49 -11.56
C GLU A 19 -16.06 -3.52 -11.09
N ASP A 20 -15.66 -2.27 -10.78
CA ASP A 20 -16.50 -1.19 -10.26
C ASP A 20 -17.12 -1.38 -8.86
N GLN A 21 -16.88 -2.51 -8.21
CA GLN A 21 -17.22 -2.73 -6.80
C GLN A 21 -16.09 -2.23 -5.89
N VAL A 22 -16.39 -1.28 -5.00
CA VAL A 22 -15.44 -0.83 -3.97
C VAL A 22 -15.24 -1.95 -2.94
N ILE A 23 -13.98 -2.36 -2.73
CA ILE A 23 -13.60 -3.40 -1.77
C ILE A 23 -12.88 -2.79 -0.57
N TYR A 24 -12.08 -1.74 -0.79
CA TYR A 24 -11.38 -1.05 0.29
C TYR A 24 -11.54 0.47 0.18
N THR A 25 -11.54 1.13 1.33
CA THR A 25 -11.53 2.59 1.44
C THR A 25 -10.38 3.01 2.34
N VAL A 26 -9.63 4.03 1.93
CA VAL A 26 -8.53 4.62 2.70
C VAL A 26 -8.92 6.05 3.07
N SER A 27 -9.02 6.35 4.36
CA SER A 27 -9.29 7.70 4.85
C SER A 27 -7.98 8.42 5.17
N ASN A 28 -7.85 9.67 4.70
CA ASN A 28 -6.71 10.55 5.00
C ASN A 28 -7.01 11.45 6.20
N HIS A 29 -6.01 11.62 7.05
CA HIS A 29 -6.08 12.47 8.24
C HIS A 29 -4.83 13.31 8.40
N LEU A 30 -5.00 14.52 8.94
CA LEU A 30 -3.90 15.46 9.24
C LEU A 30 -3.07 15.03 10.47
N LYS A 31 -3.65 14.21 11.36
CA LYS A 31 -2.98 13.70 12.56
C LYS A 31 -2.76 12.20 12.42
N ALA A 32 -1.68 11.70 13.01
CA ALA A 32 -1.42 10.27 13.09
C ALA A 32 -2.57 9.51 13.78
N PRO A 33 -2.95 8.31 13.29
CA PRO A 33 -2.51 7.71 12.03
C PRO A 33 -3.07 8.45 10.82
N HIS A 34 -2.20 8.73 9.85
CA HIS A 34 -2.47 9.57 8.69
C HIS A 34 -3.34 8.87 7.64
N LEU A 35 -3.12 7.57 7.43
CA LEU A 35 -4.02 6.74 6.64
C LEU A 35 -4.71 5.72 7.52
N ARG A 36 -5.98 5.48 7.26
CA ARG A 36 -6.76 4.39 7.86
C ARG A 36 -7.40 3.58 6.75
N PHE A 37 -7.16 2.27 6.76
CA PHE A 37 -7.61 1.35 5.75
C PHE A 37 -8.81 0.56 6.27
N TYR A 38 -9.87 0.54 5.47
CA TYR A 38 -11.13 -0.12 5.77
C TYR A 38 -11.48 -1.09 4.64
N LYS A 39 -11.89 -2.29 5.00
CA LYS A 39 -12.53 -3.25 4.11
C LYS A 39 -14.02 -2.96 4.08
N GLU A 40 -14.58 -2.90 2.88
CA GLU A 40 -16.01 -2.69 2.69
C GLU A 40 -16.78 -3.92 3.18
N THR A 41 -17.65 -3.75 4.17
CA THR A 41 -18.50 -4.80 4.70
C THR A 41 -19.95 -4.62 4.23
N LYS A 42 -20.67 -5.74 4.04
CA LYS A 42 -22.10 -5.71 3.71
C LYS A 42 -22.87 -5.15 4.91
N GLY A 43 -23.05 -3.83 4.96
CA GLY A 43 -23.69 -3.13 6.08
C GLY A 43 -23.22 -1.69 6.28
N GLY A 44 -22.15 -1.25 5.62
CA GLY A 44 -21.71 0.16 5.61
C GLY A 44 -21.14 0.68 6.93
N ASN A 45 -20.95 -0.18 7.94
CA ASN A 45 -20.35 0.22 9.22
C ASN A 45 -18.83 0.25 9.10
N LYS A 46 -18.27 1.44 8.84
CA LYS A 46 -16.82 1.67 8.67
C LYS A 46 -15.99 1.23 9.89
N ASN A 47 -16.56 1.18 11.09
CA ASN A 47 -15.80 0.87 12.31
C ASN A 47 -15.49 -0.63 12.48
N ASP A 48 -16.23 -1.53 11.83
CA ASP A 48 -16.09 -2.98 11.99
C ASP A 48 -15.14 -3.60 10.94
N GLY A 49 -14.64 -2.79 9.99
CA GLY A 49 -13.85 -3.22 8.84
C GLY A 49 -12.42 -2.70 8.80
N MET A 50 -11.88 -2.11 9.88
CA MET A 50 -10.53 -1.53 9.85
C MET A 50 -9.46 -2.63 9.73
N ILE A 51 -8.74 -2.64 8.61
CA ILE A 51 -7.67 -3.62 8.34
C ILE A 51 -6.30 -3.12 8.80
N GLY A 52 -6.13 -1.79 8.86
CA GLY A 52 -4.84 -1.23 9.24
C GLY A 52 -4.73 0.27 9.16
N THR A 53 -3.56 0.76 9.52
CA THR A 53 -3.24 2.20 9.59
C THR A 53 -1.82 2.46 9.09
N SER A 54 -1.55 3.70 8.68
CA SER A 54 -0.18 4.14 8.42
C SER A 54 0.11 5.53 8.98
N THR A 55 1.36 5.73 9.36
CA THR A 55 1.87 6.98 9.92
C THR A 55 3.13 7.40 9.18
N PHE A 56 3.11 8.62 8.66
CA PHE A 56 4.26 9.25 8.04
C PHE A 56 4.97 10.15 9.05
N HIS A 57 6.28 10.23 8.95
CA HIS A 57 7.10 11.15 9.72
C HIS A 57 7.80 12.08 8.75
N LEU A 58 7.45 13.37 8.76
CA LEU A 58 8.00 14.39 7.85
C LEU A 58 9.54 14.46 7.82
N LEU A 59 10.21 14.05 8.91
CA LEU A 59 11.66 14.07 9.05
C LEU A 59 12.31 12.68 9.01
N SER A 60 11.53 11.60 8.95
CA SER A 60 12.03 10.22 8.94
C SER A 60 11.48 9.49 7.72
N SER A 61 12.38 9.08 6.83
CA SER A 61 12.05 8.39 5.57
C SER A 61 11.64 6.93 5.77
N SER A 62 11.08 6.60 6.92
CA SER A 62 10.65 5.25 7.28
C SER A 62 9.22 5.32 7.81
N PRO A 63 8.21 5.27 6.94
CA PRO A 63 6.83 5.29 7.37
C PRO A 63 6.49 4.00 8.11
N GLU A 64 5.61 4.13 9.09
CA GLU A 64 5.15 3.04 9.94
C GLU A 64 3.75 2.62 9.52
N PHE A 65 3.44 1.34 9.67
CA PHE A 65 2.14 0.80 9.37
C PHE A 65 1.70 -0.24 10.39
N THR A 66 0.41 -0.48 10.48
CA THR A 66 -0.16 -1.54 11.31
C THR A 66 -1.17 -2.31 10.48
N HIS A 67 -1.03 -3.63 10.41
CA HIS A 67 -1.92 -4.52 9.67
C HIS A 67 -2.44 -5.61 10.62
N HIS A 68 -3.75 -5.68 10.82
CA HIS A 68 -4.41 -6.58 11.79
C HIS A 68 -3.71 -6.62 13.17
N GLY A 69 -3.35 -5.43 13.68
CA GLY A 69 -2.69 -5.26 14.99
C GLY A 69 -1.18 -5.54 15.01
N ARG A 70 -0.58 -6.02 13.91
CA ARG A 70 0.88 -6.17 13.78
C ARG A 70 1.51 -4.89 13.27
N HIS A 71 2.47 -4.37 14.01
CA HIS A 71 3.21 -3.18 13.63
C HIS A 71 4.36 -3.53 12.68
N GLY A 72 4.53 -2.72 11.64
CA GLY A 72 5.60 -2.85 10.66
C GLY A 72 6.14 -1.49 10.23
N LYS A 73 7.30 -1.49 9.59
CA LYS A 73 7.98 -0.28 9.14
C LYS A 73 8.53 -0.48 7.75
N LEU A 74 8.30 0.48 6.85
CA LEU A 74 9.02 0.51 5.58
C LEU A 74 10.38 1.16 5.81
N GLN A 75 11.44 0.45 5.49
CA GLN A 75 12.80 0.94 5.59
C GLN A 75 13.33 1.29 4.21
N SER A 76 13.71 2.55 3.99
CA SER A 76 14.38 2.95 2.76
C SER A 76 15.79 2.35 2.71
N THR A 77 16.04 1.43 1.80
CA THR A 77 17.39 0.86 1.58
C THR A 77 18.27 1.79 0.74
N SER A 78 17.68 2.60 -0.15
CA SER A 78 18.36 3.67 -0.86
C SER A 78 17.36 4.66 -1.46
N ARG A 79 17.53 5.97 -1.16
CA ARG A 79 16.69 7.04 -1.71
C ARG A 79 16.89 7.24 -3.22
N TRP A 80 18.10 6.95 -3.72
CA TRP A 80 18.43 7.10 -5.14
C TRP A 80 17.85 6.01 -6.03
N LYS A 81 17.56 4.83 -5.46
CA LYS A 81 16.98 3.68 -6.16
C LYS A 81 15.50 3.46 -5.82
N MET A 82 14.90 4.35 -5.01
CA MET A 82 13.52 4.25 -4.52
C MET A 82 13.17 2.82 -4.09
N ALA A 83 14.03 2.25 -3.25
CA ALA A 83 13.89 0.87 -2.76
C ALA A 83 13.56 0.88 -1.27
N TYR A 84 12.50 0.15 -0.91
CA TYR A 84 11.95 0.09 0.44
C TYR A 84 11.70 -1.37 0.84
N THR A 85 12.10 -1.76 2.05
CA THR A 85 11.88 -3.10 2.57
C THR A 85 10.86 -3.10 3.70
N HIS A 86 10.09 -4.18 3.81
CA HIS A 86 9.24 -4.46 4.98
C HIS A 86 9.21 -5.95 5.26
N GLU A 87 8.91 -6.30 6.50
CA GLU A 87 8.68 -7.69 6.90
C GLU A 87 7.21 -8.03 6.68
N SER A 88 6.96 -9.14 5.97
CA SER A 88 5.63 -9.71 5.78
C SER A 88 5.52 -11.03 6.50
N TYR A 89 4.42 -11.22 7.22
CA TYR A 89 4.14 -12.49 7.91
C TYR A 89 3.11 -13.35 7.18
N TYR A 90 2.56 -12.87 6.06
CA TYR A 90 1.47 -13.53 5.34
C TYR A 90 1.95 -14.22 4.06
N LEU A 91 3.20 -14.04 3.65
CA LEU A 91 3.79 -14.77 2.52
C LEU A 91 4.34 -16.15 2.87
N ASP A 92 4.83 -16.35 4.10
CA ASP A 92 5.27 -17.68 4.53
C ASP A 92 4.06 -18.52 4.95
N SER A 93 3.95 -19.71 4.35
CA SER A 93 3.02 -20.78 4.70
C SER A 93 2.95 -21.11 6.19
N THR A 94 4.02 -20.84 6.95
CA THR A 94 4.06 -21.11 8.39
C THR A 94 3.63 -19.92 9.27
N HIS A 95 3.51 -18.71 8.72
CA HIS A 95 3.23 -17.45 9.41
C HIS A 95 4.13 -17.12 10.63
N ASN A 96 5.18 -17.92 10.86
CA ASN A 96 6.06 -17.84 12.03
C ASN A 96 7.37 -17.12 11.71
N HIS A 97 7.74 -17.03 10.42
CA HIS A 97 8.94 -16.34 9.98
C HIS A 97 8.57 -15.17 9.07
N PRO A 98 8.95 -13.93 9.43
CA PRO A 98 8.75 -12.80 8.54
C PRO A 98 9.61 -12.97 7.30
N THR A 99 8.98 -12.87 6.13
CA THR A 99 9.66 -12.80 4.84
C THR A 99 9.97 -11.34 4.53
N THR A 100 11.22 -11.04 4.19
CA THR A 100 11.59 -9.68 3.78
C THR A 100 11.12 -9.41 2.36
N MET A 101 10.21 -8.46 2.21
CA MET A 101 9.72 -7.99 0.92
C MET A 101 10.37 -6.67 0.55
N THR A 102 10.72 -6.52 -0.74
CA THR A 102 11.34 -5.30 -1.28
C THR A 102 10.44 -4.66 -2.32
N TRP A 103 9.98 -3.45 -2.05
CA TRP A 103 9.39 -2.57 -3.05
C TRP A 103 10.51 -1.80 -3.74
N THR A 104 10.66 -2.00 -5.04
CA THR A 104 11.62 -1.27 -5.88
C THR A 104 10.89 -0.53 -6.98
N SER A 105 11.52 0.50 -7.52
CA SER A 105 10.94 1.28 -8.59
C SER A 105 11.85 1.30 -9.80
N GLU A 106 11.26 1.10 -10.98
CA GLU A 106 11.88 1.38 -12.28
C GLU A 106 11.42 2.76 -12.83
N SER A 107 10.91 3.64 -11.96
CA SER A 107 10.25 4.91 -12.32
C SER A 107 10.99 5.73 -13.38
N GLY A 108 10.24 6.20 -14.37
CA GLY A 108 10.55 7.39 -15.14
C GLY A 108 9.70 8.58 -14.67
N PHE A 109 10.05 9.81 -15.07
CA PHE A 109 9.37 11.05 -14.62
C PHE A 109 7.85 11.14 -14.87
N LYS A 110 7.25 10.22 -15.65
CA LYS A 110 5.83 10.27 -16.05
C LYS A 110 4.92 9.31 -15.27
N THR A 111 5.44 8.19 -14.77
CA THR A 111 4.67 7.18 -14.01
C THR A 111 5.50 6.67 -12.85
N TRP A 112 4.85 6.49 -11.71
CA TRP A 112 5.47 5.89 -10.53
C TRP A 112 5.08 4.43 -10.48
N ASP A 113 6.01 3.57 -10.89
CA ASP A 113 5.84 2.13 -10.92
C ASP A 113 6.67 1.51 -9.78
N PHE A 114 5.99 0.83 -8.85
CA PHE A 114 6.61 0.10 -7.75
C PHE A 114 6.32 -1.39 -7.90
N ILE A 115 7.36 -2.21 -7.90
CA ILE A 115 7.29 -3.66 -7.95
C ILE A 115 7.68 -4.19 -6.58
N CYS A 116 6.81 -4.99 -5.97
CA CYS A 116 7.10 -5.72 -4.76
C CYS A 116 7.71 -7.07 -5.11
N LEU A 117 8.89 -7.36 -4.57
CA LEU A 117 9.67 -8.56 -4.74
C LEU A 117 9.75 -9.33 -3.41
N ASP A 118 9.66 -10.64 -3.46
CA ASP A 118 9.99 -11.52 -2.33
C ASP A 118 11.51 -11.71 -2.15
N GLU A 119 11.91 -12.54 -1.18
CA GLU A 119 13.32 -12.88 -0.92
C GLU A 119 14.01 -13.58 -2.11
N ARG A 120 13.23 -14.27 -2.95
CA ARG A 120 13.70 -14.95 -4.15
C ARG A 120 13.72 -14.02 -5.37
N LYS A 121 13.45 -12.73 -5.18
CA LYS A 121 13.32 -11.70 -6.22
C LYS A 121 12.19 -12.00 -7.23
N GLN A 122 11.18 -12.74 -6.82
CA GLN A 122 9.97 -12.97 -7.60
C GLN A 122 8.97 -11.84 -7.35
N ALA A 123 8.34 -11.34 -8.41
CA ALA A 123 7.36 -10.28 -8.29
C ALA A 123 6.06 -10.82 -7.65
N VAL A 124 5.68 -10.26 -6.51
CA VAL A 124 4.45 -10.61 -5.78
C VAL A 124 3.33 -9.60 -6.01
N ALA A 125 3.70 -8.34 -6.26
CA ALA A 125 2.76 -7.27 -6.57
C ALA A 125 3.40 -6.18 -7.44
N ARG A 126 2.56 -5.43 -8.15
CA ARG A 126 2.95 -4.19 -8.83
C ARG A 126 1.94 -3.10 -8.56
N PHE A 127 2.40 -1.98 -8.04
CA PHE A 127 1.62 -0.75 -7.90
C PHE A 127 2.06 0.26 -8.96
N SER A 128 1.16 0.64 -9.84
CA SER A 128 1.42 1.64 -10.89
C SER A 128 0.56 2.86 -10.64
N ALA A 129 1.20 4.03 -10.53
CA ALA A 129 0.53 5.29 -10.28
C ALA A 129 0.82 6.34 -11.37
N ASN A 130 -0.19 7.14 -11.68
CA ASN A 130 -0.05 8.38 -12.45
C ASN A 130 -0.26 9.57 -11.50
N PRO A 131 0.81 10.18 -10.96
CA PRO A 131 0.69 11.28 -10.01
C PRO A 131 0.00 12.52 -10.61
N TRP A 132 -0.05 12.62 -11.94
CA TRP A 132 -0.72 13.70 -12.68
C TRP A 132 -2.19 13.41 -13.01
N GLY A 133 -2.69 12.23 -12.65
CA GLY A 133 -4.06 11.80 -12.92
C GLY A 133 -5.06 12.38 -11.92
N ILE A 134 -5.91 13.31 -12.36
CA ILE A 134 -6.90 14.01 -11.50
C ILE A 134 -7.98 13.07 -10.91
N LYS A 135 -8.24 11.90 -11.53
CA LYS A 135 -9.33 10.99 -11.14
C LYS A 135 -8.95 9.49 -11.03
N LYS A 136 -7.74 9.12 -11.43
CA LYS A 136 -7.26 7.74 -11.43
C LYS A 136 -5.80 7.73 -11.04
N LEU A 137 -5.56 7.52 -9.75
CA LEU A 137 -4.22 7.60 -9.17
C LEU A 137 -3.38 6.37 -9.51
N GLY A 138 -3.97 5.18 -9.66
CA GLY A 138 -3.19 3.99 -10.04
C GLY A 138 -3.94 2.67 -10.18
N LYS A 139 -3.20 1.57 -10.20
CA LYS A 139 -3.68 0.19 -10.14
C LYS A 139 -2.70 -0.68 -9.35
N ILE A 140 -3.20 -1.77 -8.77
CA ILE A 140 -2.36 -2.76 -8.09
C ILE A 140 -2.64 -4.16 -8.65
N GLU A 141 -1.58 -4.81 -9.13
CA GLU A 141 -1.62 -6.15 -9.69
C GLU A 141 -0.99 -7.13 -8.70
N PHE A 142 -1.63 -8.27 -8.46
CA PHE A 142 -1.13 -9.30 -7.55
C PHE A 142 -0.78 -10.58 -8.33
N CYS A 143 0.40 -11.11 -8.02
CA CYS A 143 0.85 -12.43 -8.44
C CYS A 143 0.55 -13.52 -7.39
N ILE A 144 -0.08 -13.14 -6.28
CA ILE A 144 -0.39 -14.04 -5.16
C ILE A 144 -1.90 -14.19 -4.94
N GLU A 145 -2.30 -15.28 -4.29
CA GLU A 145 -3.71 -15.62 -4.05
C GLU A 145 -4.19 -15.38 -2.61
N ASP A 146 -3.28 -15.42 -1.63
CA ASP A 146 -3.63 -15.24 -0.22
C ASP A 146 -4.30 -13.87 0.02
N PRO A 147 -5.57 -13.84 0.50
CA PRO A 147 -6.29 -12.61 0.81
C PRO A 147 -5.58 -11.71 1.83
N LEU A 148 -4.93 -12.28 2.86
CA LEU A 148 -4.26 -11.51 3.91
C LEU A 148 -2.98 -10.86 3.39
N ALA A 149 -2.21 -11.59 2.58
CA ALA A 149 -1.04 -11.04 1.92
C ALA A 149 -1.43 -9.95 0.90
N ARG A 150 -2.57 -10.09 0.21
CA ARG A 150 -3.10 -9.03 -0.67
C ARG A 150 -3.48 -7.78 0.12
N GLU A 151 -4.15 -7.91 1.27
CA GLU A 151 -4.49 -6.77 2.14
C GLU A 151 -3.24 -6.04 2.60
N GLU A 152 -2.21 -6.77 3.02
CA GLU A 152 -0.91 -6.22 3.39
C GLU A 152 -0.27 -5.44 2.23
N LEU A 153 -0.22 -6.04 1.04
CA LEU A 153 0.37 -5.41 -0.15
C LEU A 153 -0.38 -4.14 -0.58
N ILE A 154 -1.70 -4.09 -0.42
CA ILE A 154 -2.50 -2.87 -0.65
C ILE A 154 -2.07 -1.78 0.33
N LEU A 155 -2.06 -2.12 1.62
CA LEU A 155 -1.75 -1.19 2.69
C LEU A 155 -0.33 -0.63 2.55
N VAL A 156 0.64 -1.51 2.30
CA VAL A 156 2.05 -1.13 2.14
C VAL A 156 2.26 -0.35 0.84
N GLY A 157 1.67 -0.78 -0.28
CA GLY A 157 1.79 -0.11 -1.57
C GLY A 157 1.24 1.32 -1.57
N VAL A 158 0.05 1.52 -0.98
CA VAL A 158 -0.53 2.87 -0.83
C VAL A 158 0.28 3.73 0.15
N THR A 159 0.75 3.14 1.26
CA THR A 159 1.64 3.84 2.20
C THR A 159 2.92 4.30 1.52
N LEU A 160 3.54 3.45 0.69
CA LEU A 160 4.73 3.80 -0.09
C LEU A 160 4.44 4.94 -1.05
N TYR A 161 3.33 4.89 -1.79
CA TYR A 161 2.93 5.96 -2.70
C TYR A 161 2.84 7.32 -1.99
N TYR A 162 2.14 7.39 -0.85
CA TYR A 162 2.02 8.62 -0.07
C TYR A 162 3.36 9.08 0.51
N CYS A 163 4.21 8.15 0.96
CA CYS A 163 5.54 8.49 1.44
C CYS A 163 6.39 9.13 0.33
N VAL A 164 6.35 8.57 -0.88
CA VAL A 164 7.08 9.12 -2.02
C VAL A 164 6.49 10.47 -2.44
N LEU A 165 5.16 10.58 -2.49
CA LEU A 165 4.46 11.84 -2.79
C LEU A 165 4.92 12.94 -1.83
N LEU A 166 4.80 12.73 -0.52
CA LEU A 166 5.17 13.72 0.50
C LEU A 166 6.67 14.01 0.59
N CYS A 167 7.54 13.08 0.17
CA CYS A 167 8.98 13.31 0.18
C CYS A 167 9.51 14.03 -1.07
N TRP A 168 8.80 13.95 -2.21
CA TRP A 168 9.26 14.47 -3.50
C TRP A 168 8.42 15.63 -4.06
N THR A 169 7.31 15.99 -3.43
CA THR A 169 6.54 17.23 -3.69
C THR A 169 6.81 18.29 -2.63
#